data_AF-A0A943E071-F1
#
_entry.id   AF-A0A943E071-F1
#
_cell.length_a   1.000
_cell.length_b   1.000
_cell.length_c   1.000
_cell.angle_alpha   90.00
_cell.angle_beta   90.00
_cell.angle_gamma   90.00
#
_symmetry.space_group_name_H-M   'P 1'
#
loop_
_entity.id
_entity.type
_entity.pdbx_description
1 polymer ?
#
loop_
_entity_poly.entity_id
_entity_poly.type
_entity_poly.pdbx_seq_one_letter_code
_entity_poly.pdbx_strand_id
1 'polypeptide(L)'
;MSKLSPARKLALDVLMEADRRGMYARDVLSSRASAKAIDQRDSAFAARLALGVAATQGILDELLDQFLDKPKKVAPRVRMALRISAFEMLYLHTPGRVAVSQGVELVRCGAKSAAGLANAVLHKVANNVEDFATASDVDESERRLVRLSRLMGLPRWLCARIMASFYTPEGALNFAGNLAPAPLALHENAFTTKPDPYISQLVAPVFPGCHAPVDAQVTVASGVFERAAAVASDLNAQLIATAATRPGSCLEIGAGRGTKTYVMMCQAKRVGYERQHTALDLHDRKCDQNLARLHKAGITGVRTVSGDACELDEVLTSFDAMLGEPVKFDTVFIDGPCSGTGTMRRHPEIPWRLTENDVTTDLPKLQLTMLKEAAARVAAGGELIYATCSVFDEENTQVVDAFLNSPEGAGFSLEPLSGAQILQLPEFDQAKKLVSVRQNDRGLFQSVPVNVDSYDGHFCARLVHK
;
A
#
# COMPACT_ATOMS: atom_id res chain seq x y z
N MET A 1 20.14 -34.25 12.82
CA MET A 1 19.76 -33.21 11.83
C MET A 1 18.32 -32.83 12.10
N SER A 2 18.01 -31.54 12.20
CA SER A 2 16.62 -31.10 12.40
C SER A 2 15.86 -31.18 11.07
N LYS A 3 14.58 -31.53 11.10
CA LYS A 3 13.75 -31.51 9.88
C LYS A 3 13.54 -30.05 9.49
N LEU A 4 13.80 -29.70 8.23
CA LEU A 4 13.54 -28.36 7.70
C LEU A 4 12.05 -28.03 7.80
N SER A 5 11.72 -26.86 8.36
CA SER A 5 10.35 -26.36 8.41
C SER A 5 9.77 -26.14 7.00
N PRO A 6 8.54 -26.62 6.72
CA PRO A 6 7.84 -26.33 5.46
C PRO A 6 7.68 -24.83 5.19
N ALA A 7 7.42 -24.04 6.23
CA ALA A 7 7.26 -22.59 6.12
C ALA A 7 8.51 -21.88 5.59
N ARG A 8 9.70 -22.22 6.10
CA ARG A 8 10.98 -21.63 5.64
C ARG A 8 11.28 -21.99 4.20
N LYS A 9 10.97 -23.24 3.80
CA LYS A 9 11.11 -23.69 2.41
C LYS A 9 10.15 -22.92 1.49
N LEU A 10 8.89 -22.76 1.89
CA LEU A 10 7.91 -22.00 1.13
C LEU A 10 8.34 -20.53 0.96
N ALA A 11 8.81 -19.90 2.04
CA ALA A 11 9.32 -18.53 1.99
C ALA A 11 10.48 -18.38 0.99
N LEU A 12 11.45 -19.29 1.02
CA LEU A 12 12.55 -19.31 0.05
C LEU A 12 12.04 -19.46 -1.38
N ASP A 13 11.15 -20.40 -1.63
CA ASP A 13 10.65 -20.65 -2.99
C ASP A 13 9.77 -19.50 -3.51
N VAL A 14 9.10 -18.75 -2.63
CA VAL A 14 8.35 -17.52 -2.96
C VAL A 14 9.32 -16.40 -3.33
N LEU A 15 10.32 -16.14 -2.48
CA LEU A 15 11.31 -15.08 -2.69
C LEU A 15 12.11 -15.31 -3.97
N MET A 16 12.53 -16.55 -4.24
CA MET A 16 13.25 -16.92 -5.46
C MET A 16 12.39 -16.72 -6.72
N GLU A 17 11.08 -16.98 -6.64
CA GLU A 17 10.18 -16.81 -7.78
C GLU A 17 9.85 -15.33 -8.02
N ALA A 18 9.68 -14.55 -6.95
CA ALA A 18 9.50 -13.11 -7.02
C ALA A 18 10.71 -12.43 -7.70
N ASP A 19 11.92 -12.76 -7.25
CA ASP A 19 13.19 -12.27 -7.82
C ASP A 19 13.31 -12.66 -9.30
N ARG A 20 13.10 -13.94 -9.64
CA ARG A 20 13.18 -14.45 -11.02
C ARG A 20 12.21 -13.77 -11.98
N ARG A 21 11.03 -13.37 -11.52
CA ARG A 21 9.97 -12.76 -12.35
C ARG A 21 9.88 -11.24 -12.24
N GLY A 22 10.68 -10.62 -11.38
CA GLY A 22 10.56 -9.19 -11.04
C GLY A 22 9.25 -8.82 -10.32
N MET A 23 8.51 -9.81 -9.82
CA MET A 23 7.20 -9.61 -9.17
C MET A 23 7.34 -9.29 -7.69
N TYR A 24 6.31 -8.70 -7.08
CA TYR A 24 6.24 -8.56 -5.63
C TYR A 24 5.96 -9.92 -4.97
N ALA A 25 6.59 -10.18 -3.82
CA ALA A 25 6.47 -11.42 -3.08
C ALA A 25 5.00 -11.69 -2.67
N ARG A 26 4.23 -10.64 -2.40
CA ARG A 26 2.79 -10.75 -2.11
C ARG A 26 1.98 -11.33 -3.28
N ASP A 27 2.29 -10.93 -4.51
CA ASP A 27 1.60 -11.43 -5.70
C ASP A 27 1.96 -12.90 -5.97
N VAL A 28 3.18 -13.30 -5.62
CA VAL A 28 3.60 -14.71 -5.68
C VAL A 28 2.92 -15.53 -4.57
N LEU A 29 2.76 -14.98 -3.36
CA LEU A 29 2.06 -15.65 -2.26
C LEU A 29 0.59 -15.90 -2.61
N SER A 30 -0.12 -14.91 -3.16
CA SER A 30 -1.53 -15.05 -3.53
C SER A 30 -1.75 -16.11 -4.60
N SER A 31 -0.88 -16.17 -5.61
CA SER A 31 -0.95 -17.19 -6.68
C SER A 31 -0.58 -18.61 -6.24
N ARG A 32 0.17 -18.76 -5.14
CA ARG A 32 0.55 -20.08 -4.61
C ARG A 32 -0.37 -20.59 -3.51
N ALA A 33 -1.01 -19.70 -2.75
CA ALA A 33 -1.99 -20.06 -1.74
C ALA A 33 -3.19 -20.82 -2.34
N SER A 34 -3.53 -20.54 -3.61
CA SER A 34 -4.55 -21.27 -4.37
C SER A 34 -4.08 -22.66 -4.86
N ALA A 35 -2.78 -22.97 -4.80
CA ALA A 35 -2.18 -24.11 -5.52
C ALA A 35 -1.68 -25.27 -4.63
N LYS A 36 -1.58 -25.12 -3.30
CA LYS A 36 -1.11 -26.20 -2.41
C LYS A 36 -1.81 -26.24 -1.04
N ALA A 37 -2.16 -27.44 -0.60
CA ALA A 37 -2.53 -27.74 0.78
C ALA A 37 -1.28 -27.71 1.69
N ILE A 38 -0.96 -26.55 2.24
CA ILE A 38 0.01 -26.39 3.33
C ILE A 38 -0.78 -26.08 4.60
N ASP A 39 -0.31 -26.55 5.74
CA ASP A 39 -0.89 -26.19 7.03
C ASP A 39 -0.96 -24.67 7.20
N GLN A 40 -2.07 -24.19 7.77
CA GLN A 40 -2.40 -22.77 7.86
C GLN A 40 -1.34 -21.99 8.66
N ARG A 41 -0.80 -22.60 9.72
CA ARG A 41 0.27 -22.02 10.54
C ARG A 41 1.56 -21.84 9.74
N ASP A 42 1.94 -22.85 8.97
CA ASP A 42 3.13 -22.81 8.12
C ASP A 42 3.00 -21.77 6.99
N SER A 43 1.80 -21.59 6.44
CA SER A 43 1.51 -20.54 5.44
C SER A 43 1.68 -19.14 6.02
N ALA A 44 1.10 -18.88 7.20
CA ALA A 44 1.21 -17.58 7.87
C ALA A 44 2.67 -17.24 8.21
N PHE A 45 3.42 -18.23 8.71
CA PHE A 45 4.84 -18.02 9.02
C PHE A 45 5.69 -17.83 7.75
N ALA A 46 5.41 -18.57 6.66
CA ALA A 46 6.06 -18.36 5.38
C ALA A 46 5.82 -16.96 4.81
N ALA A 47 4.58 -16.45 4.90
CA ALA A 47 4.25 -15.09 4.49
C ALA A 47 5.00 -14.06 5.33
N ARG A 48 5.08 -14.25 6.66
CA ARG A 48 5.84 -13.39 7.57
C ARG A 48 7.31 -13.32 7.18
N LEU A 49 7.94 -14.47 6.88
CA LEU A 49 9.33 -14.55 6.46
C LEU A 49 9.56 -13.92 5.08
N ALA A 50 8.74 -14.26 4.08
CA ALA A 50 8.90 -13.75 2.72
C ALA A 50 8.74 -12.23 2.65
N LEU A 51 7.66 -11.70 3.24
CA LEU A 51 7.41 -10.26 3.23
C LEU A 51 8.42 -9.50 4.09
N GLY A 52 8.84 -10.06 5.23
CA GLY A 52 9.86 -9.47 6.09
C GLY A 52 11.23 -9.38 5.42
N VAL A 53 11.68 -10.48 4.80
CA VAL A 53 12.96 -10.50 4.06
C VAL A 53 12.94 -9.53 2.88
N ALA A 54 11.83 -9.43 2.15
CA ALA A 54 11.68 -8.45 1.08
C ALA A 54 11.76 -7.01 1.63
N ALA A 55 11.14 -6.76 2.79
CA ALA A 55 11.12 -5.44 3.44
C ALA A 55 12.49 -4.97 3.89
N THR A 56 13.34 -5.90 4.33
CA THR A 56 14.60 -5.56 4.99
C THR A 56 15.82 -6.01 4.20
N GLN A 57 15.66 -6.30 2.89
CA GLN A 57 16.68 -6.99 2.10
C GLN A 57 18.05 -6.32 2.19
N GLY A 58 18.11 -5.00 2.05
CA GLY A 58 19.39 -4.28 2.08
C GLY A 58 20.06 -4.29 3.46
N ILE A 59 19.29 -4.25 4.55
CA ILE A 59 19.85 -4.40 5.91
C ILE A 59 20.37 -5.82 6.13
N LEU A 60 19.65 -6.84 5.66
CA LEU A 60 20.09 -8.22 5.76
C LEU A 60 21.36 -8.47 4.95
N ASP A 61 21.48 -7.83 3.77
CA ASP A 61 22.71 -7.86 2.98
C ASP A 61 23.87 -7.15 3.69
N GLU A 62 23.64 -5.97 4.28
CA GLU A 62 24.65 -5.25 5.08
C GLU A 62 25.18 -6.13 6.23
N LEU A 63 24.29 -6.81 6.97
CA LEU A 63 24.65 -7.73 8.04
C LEU A 63 25.43 -8.95 7.54
N LEU A 64 24.96 -9.60 6.47
CA LEU A 64 25.58 -10.82 5.95
C LEU A 64 26.95 -10.54 5.32
N ASP A 65 27.11 -9.40 4.66
CA ASP A 65 28.32 -9.04 3.93
C ASP A 65 29.52 -8.79 4.89
N GLN A 66 29.27 -8.47 6.18
CA GLN A 66 30.32 -8.40 7.21
C GLN A 66 31.04 -9.73 7.46
N PHE A 67 30.39 -10.85 7.14
CA PHE A 67 30.87 -12.20 7.46
C PHE A 67 31.15 -13.06 6.21
N LEU A 68 31.06 -12.48 5.01
CA LEU A 68 31.26 -13.13 3.73
C LEU A 68 32.50 -12.56 3.03
N ASP A 69 33.50 -13.40 2.72
CA ASP A 69 34.74 -12.94 2.06
C ASP A 69 34.50 -12.46 0.61
N LYS A 70 33.56 -13.10 -0.10
CA LYS A 70 33.22 -12.78 -1.50
C LYS A 70 31.70 -12.71 -1.67
N PRO A 71 31.02 -11.69 -1.09
CA PRO A 71 29.56 -11.70 -0.99
C PRO A 71 28.86 -11.76 -2.36
N LYS A 72 29.41 -11.08 -3.36
CA LYS A 72 28.90 -11.07 -4.74
C LYS A 72 29.00 -12.42 -5.46
N LYS A 73 29.82 -13.36 -4.96
CA LYS A 73 29.98 -14.71 -5.55
C LYS A 73 29.07 -15.76 -4.90
N VAL A 74 28.35 -15.41 -3.85
CA VAL A 74 27.39 -16.32 -3.21
C VAL A 74 26.21 -16.56 -4.14
N ALA A 75 25.88 -17.83 -4.41
CA ALA A 75 24.76 -18.18 -5.28
C ALA A 75 23.44 -17.57 -4.75
N PRO A 76 22.55 -17.04 -5.62
CA PRO A 76 21.34 -16.32 -5.19
C PRO A 76 20.47 -17.10 -4.21
N ARG A 77 20.26 -18.41 -4.42
CA ARG A 77 19.49 -19.27 -3.51
C ARG A 77 20.12 -19.41 -2.13
N VAL A 78 21.45 -19.49 -2.06
CA VAL A 78 22.19 -19.56 -0.78
C VAL A 78 22.04 -18.23 -0.06
N ARG A 79 22.26 -17.11 -0.78
CA ARG A 79 22.10 -15.76 -0.22
C ARG A 79 20.69 -15.53 0.32
N MET A 80 19.67 -15.94 -0.42
CA MET A 80 18.27 -15.82 0.02
C MET A 80 17.97 -16.66 1.27
N ALA A 81 18.51 -17.89 1.36
CA ALA A 81 18.37 -18.72 2.55
C ALA A 81 19.07 -18.10 3.78
N LEU A 82 20.26 -17.49 3.59
CA LEU A 82 20.95 -16.75 4.65
C LEU A 82 20.15 -15.53 5.10
N ARG A 83 19.55 -14.77 4.16
CA ARG A 83 18.67 -13.63 4.47
C ARG A 83 17.48 -14.05 5.33
N ILE A 84 16.83 -15.18 5.03
CA ILE A 84 15.73 -15.72 5.84
C ILE A 84 16.20 -15.95 7.28
N SER A 85 17.32 -16.63 7.48
CA SER A 85 17.84 -16.90 8.83
C SER A 85 18.31 -15.64 9.57
N ALA A 86 18.94 -14.70 8.86
CA ALA A 86 19.32 -13.41 9.42
C ALA A 86 18.09 -12.59 9.85
N PHE A 87 17.02 -12.60 9.05
CA PHE A 87 15.75 -11.96 9.37
C PHE A 87 15.12 -12.55 10.63
N GLU A 88 15.11 -13.88 10.75
CA GLU A 88 14.62 -14.56 11.95
C GLU A 88 15.36 -14.14 13.22
N MET A 89 16.68 -13.97 13.16
CA MET A 89 17.49 -13.55 14.31
C MET A 89 17.30 -12.06 14.62
N LEU A 90 17.38 -11.20 13.59
CA LEU A 90 17.39 -9.75 13.76
C LEU A 90 16.01 -9.17 14.09
N TYR A 91 14.95 -9.63 13.42
CA TYR A 91 13.61 -9.02 13.51
C TYR A 91 12.56 -9.88 14.19
N LEU A 92 12.75 -11.21 14.24
CA LEU A 92 11.84 -12.10 14.95
C LEU A 92 12.42 -12.59 16.29
N HIS A 93 13.65 -12.20 16.62
CA HIS A 93 14.37 -12.63 17.83
C HIS A 93 14.36 -14.16 18.02
N THR A 94 14.38 -14.90 16.92
CA THR A 94 14.45 -16.36 16.94
C THR A 94 15.79 -16.76 17.54
N PRO A 95 15.84 -17.67 18.53
CA PRO A 95 17.10 -18.07 19.16
C PRO A 95 18.12 -18.53 18.12
N GLY A 96 19.35 -18.03 18.20
CA GLY A 96 20.40 -18.29 17.20
C GLY A 96 20.58 -19.78 16.89
N ARG A 97 20.55 -20.65 17.92
CA ARG A 97 20.63 -22.12 17.73
C ARG A 97 19.56 -22.68 16.78
N VAL A 98 18.36 -22.12 16.80
CA VAL A 98 17.21 -22.55 15.97
C VAL A 98 17.38 -22.01 14.56
N ALA A 99 17.63 -20.70 14.43
CA ALA A 99 17.79 -20.04 13.14
C ALA A 99 18.98 -20.59 12.34
N VAL A 100 20.12 -20.83 13.00
CA VAL A 100 21.31 -21.46 12.39
C VAL A 100 20.99 -22.87 11.91
N SER A 101 20.44 -23.72 12.78
CA SER A 101 20.11 -25.12 12.44
C SER A 101 19.19 -25.18 11.22
N GLN A 102 18.11 -24.40 11.22
CA GLN A 102 17.14 -24.38 10.13
C GLN A 102 17.70 -23.72 8.86
N GLY A 103 18.51 -22.68 8.99
CA GLY A 103 19.17 -22.02 7.86
C GLY A 103 20.14 -22.92 7.12
N VAL A 104 20.94 -23.71 7.86
CA VAL A 104 21.85 -24.70 7.27
C VAL A 104 21.07 -25.76 6.50
N GLU A 105 19.96 -26.28 7.04
CA GLU A 105 19.10 -27.23 6.32
C GLU A 105 18.43 -26.59 5.09
N LEU A 106 18.03 -25.32 5.19
CA LEU A 106 17.41 -24.58 4.10
C LEU A 106 18.39 -24.43 2.91
N VAL A 107 19.65 -24.08 3.19
CA VAL A 107 20.73 -24.07 2.19
C VAL A 107 20.97 -25.47 1.63
N ARG A 108 21.05 -26.49 2.49
CA ARG A 108 21.32 -27.88 2.09
C ARG A 108 20.26 -28.44 1.13
N CYS A 109 19.01 -27.97 1.21
CA CYS A 109 17.94 -28.37 0.30
C CYS A 109 18.21 -28.02 -1.18
N GLY A 110 19.01 -26.97 -1.46
CA GLY A 110 19.31 -26.54 -2.83
C GLY A 110 20.80 -26.44 -3.19
N ALA A 111 21.69 -26.46 -2.20
CA ALA A 111 23.12 -26.30 -2.38
C ALA A 111 23.89 -26.99 -1.24
N LYS A 112 23.94 -28.34 -1.27
CA LYS A 112 24.58 -29.15 -0.21
C LYS A 112 26.02 -28.74 0.11
N SER A 113 26.81 -28.39 -0.91
CA SER A 113 28.20 -27.96 -0.77
C SER A 113 28.35 -26.64 0.00
N ALA A 114 27.33 -25.79 0.04
CA ALA A 114 27.36 -24.51 0.75
C ALA A 114 26.93 -24.63 2.23
N ALA A 115 26.61 -25.82 2.74
CA ALA A 115 26.15 -25.99 4.12
C ALA A 115 27.22 -25.60 5.16
N GLY A 116 28.50 -25.86 4.89
CA GLY A 116 29.60 -25.46 5.76
C GLY A 116 29.76 -23.93 5.86
N LEU A 117 29.68 -23.25 4.71
CA LEU A 117 29.64 -21.79 4.64
C LEU A 117 28.46 -21.23 5.44
N ALA A 118 27.26 -21.77 5.21
CA ALA A 118 26.06 -21.32 5.90
C ALA A 118 26.18 -21.47 7.42
N ASN A 119 26.72 -22.60 7.89
CA ASN A 119 26.94 -22.83 9.31
C ASN A 119 27.89 -21.78 9.90
N ALA A 120 29.04 -21.55 9.26
CA ALA A 120 30.02 -20.57 9.72
C ALA A 120 29.47 -19.14 9.75
N VAL A 121 28.81 -18.71 8.67
CA VAL A 121 28.24 -17.35 8.56
C VAL A 121 27.12 -17.13 9.56
N LEU A 122 26.14 -18.06 9.65
CA LEU A 122 24.99 -17.88 10.53
C LEU A 122 25.39 -17.91 12.02
N HIS A 123 26.43 -18.66 12.40
CA HIS A 123 26.98 -18.59 13.75
C HIS A 123 27.60 -17.21 14.05
N LYS A 124 28.33 -16.62 13.11
CA LYS A 124 28.86 -15.25 13.27
C LYS A 124 27.73 -14.23 13.38
N VAL A 125 26.71 -14.33 12.52
CA VAL A 125 25.52 -13.48 12.61
C VAL A 125 24.85 -13.61 13.98
N ALA A 126 24.61 -14.84 14.45
CA ALA A 126 23.96 -15.07 15.75
C ALA A 126 24.70 -14.42 16.93
N ASN A 127 26.03 -14.32 16.84
CA ASN A 127 26.88 -13.73 17.89
C ASN A 127 27.01 -12.20 17.80
N ASN A 128 26.66 -11.57 16.67
CA ASN A 128 26.89 -10.14 16.42
C ASN A 128 25.59 -9.38 16.06
N VAL A 129 24.43 -10.05 16.04
CA VAL A 129 23.16 -9.45 15.60
C VAL A 129 22.73 -8.28 16.48
N GLU A 130 23.01 -8.34 17.78
CA GLU A 130 22.68 -7.25 18.72
C GLU A 130 23.56 -6.02 18.49
N ASP A 131 24.87 -6.20 18.38
CA ASP A 131 25.83 -5.11 18.08
C ASP A 131 25.53 -4.44 16.74
N PHE A 132 25.16 -5.24 15.74
CA PHE A 132 24.68 -4.73 14.46
C PHE A 132 23.39 -3.92 14.64
N ALA A 133 22.40 -4.43 15.38
CA ALA A 133 21.13 -3.72 15.58
C ALA A 133 21.31 -2.39 16.33
N THR A 134 22.27 -2.30 17.25
CA THR A 134 22.58 -1.07 18.00
C THR A 134 23.48 -0.09 17.25
N ALA A 135 24.00 -0.50 16.08
CA ALA A 135 24.98 0.26 15.30
C ALA A 135 26.24 0.59 16.11
N SER A 136 26.74 -0.40 16.85
CA SER A 136 27.98 -0.29 17.64
C SER A 136 29.24 -0.23 16.79
N ASP A 137 29.14 -0.63 15.51
CA ASP A 137 30.19 -0.68 14.50
C ASP A 137 30.40 0.64 13.73
N VAL A 138 29.61 1.69 14.01
CA VAL A 138 29.71 3.00 13.34
C VAL A 138 29.99 4.14 14.32
N ASP A 139 30.50 5.24 13.77
CA ASP A 139 30.81 6.47 14.50
C ASP A 139 29.56 7.06 15.19
N GLU A 140 29.78 7.73 16.33
CA GLU A 140 28.69 8.31 17.15
C GLU A 140 27.80 9.28 16.35
N SER A 141 28.38 10.06 15.45
CA SER A 141 27.67 11.04 14.62
C SER A 141 26.64 10.41 13.68
N GLU A 142 26.89 9.19 13.21
CA GLU A 142 26.02 8.47 12.27
C GLU A 142 25.11 7.45 12.98
N ARG A 143 25.47 7.05 14.20
CA ARG A 143 24.83 5.94 14.93
C ARG A 143 23.31 6.05 14.99
N ARG A 144 22.77 7.25 15.21
CA ARG A 144 21.31 7.47 15.28
C ARG A 144 20.61 7.05 13.99
N LEU A 145 21.09 7.51 12.84
CA LEU A 145 20.47 7.24 11.54
C LEU A 145 20.69 5.78 11.12
N VAL A 146 21.89 5.23 11.33
CA VAL A 146 22.22 3.84 11.01
C VAL A 146 21.39 2.88 11.87
N ARG A 147 21.30 3.13 13.17
CA ARG A 147 20.45 2.35 14.08
C ARG A 147 19.00 2.38 13.65
N LEU A 148 18.46 3.55 13.31
CA LEU A 148 17.09 3.67 12.81
C LEU A 148 16.87 2.87 11.52
N SER A 149 17.78 3.01 10.55
CA SER A 149 17.77 2.27 9.29
C SER A 149 17.76 0.75 9.51
N ARG A 150 18.61 0.24 10.40
CA ARG A 150 18.68 -1.18 10.74
C ARG A 150 17.42 -1.69 11.46
N LEU A 151 16.92 -0.93 12.45
CA LEU A 151 15.71 -1.28 13.20
C LEU A 151 14.46 -1.29 12.32
N MET A 152 14.31 -0.31 11.41
CA MET A 152 13.14 -0.20 10.54
C MET A 152 13.25 -1.09 9.29
N GLY A 153 14.45 -1.55 8.94
CA GLY A 153 14.68 -2.30 7.70
C GLY A 153 14.68 -1.44 6.44
N LEU A 154 14.87 -0.12 6.57
CA LEU A 154 14.74 0.86 5.49
C LEU A 154 16.12 1.42 5.10
N PRO A 155 16.32 1.89 3.86
CA PRO A 155 17.56 2.58 3.50
C PRO A 155 17.72 3.90 4.28
N ARG A 156 18.98 4.30 4.50
CA ARG A 156 19.33 5.49 5.30
C ARG A 156 18.70 6.77 4.77
N TRP A 157 18.68 6.96 3.45
CA TRP A 157 18.06 8.14 2.82
C TRP A 157 16.57 8.22 3.19
N LEU A 158 15.83 7.12 3.09
CA LEU A 158 14.40 7.10 3.39
C LEU A 158 14.13 7.37 4.88
N CYS A 159 14.98 6.85 5.77
CA CYS A 159 14.91 7.17 7.19
C CYS A 159 15.13 8.67 7.45
N ALA A 160 16.13 9.27 6.81
CA ALA A 160 16.40 10.70 6.94
C ALA A 160 15.20 11.54 6.46
N ARG A 161 14.56 11.14 5.35
CA ARG A 161 13.33 11.77 4.84
C ARG A 161 12.17 11.67 5.81
N ILE A 162 11.89 10.47 6.33
CA ILE A 162 10.85 10.25 7.36
C ILE A 162 11.12 11.13 8.59
N MET A 163 12.36 11.19 9.05
CA MET A 163 12.75 12.06 10.18
C MET A 163 12.55 13.56 9.90
N ALA A 164 12.69 13.99 8.64
CA ALA A 164 12.48 15.38 8.25
C ALA A 164 10.98 15.74 8.14
N SER A 165 10.15 14.81 7.64
CA SER A 165 8.70 15.04 7.46
C SER A 165 7.90 14.94 8.76
N PHE A 166 8.37 14.16 9.75
CA PHE A 166 7.75 14.10 11.06
C PHE A 166 8.50 14.99 12.04
N TYR A 167 8.02 16.23 12.20
CA TYR A 167 8.58 17.26 13.09
C TYR A 167 8.68 16.86 14.58
N THR A 168 8.27 15.65 14.96
CA THR A 168 8.41 15.10 16.31
C THR A 168 9.18 13.77 16.31
N PRO A 169 10.06 13.52 17.30
CA PRO A 169 10.76 12.24 17.47
C PRO A 169 9.84 11.02 17.49
N GLU A 170 8.60 11.19 17.96
CA GLU A 170 7.56 10.16 18.01
C GLU A 170 7.05 9.79 16.62
N GLY A 171 6.96 10.73 15.67
CA GLY A 171 6.46 10.44 14.32
C GLY A 171 7.40 9.54 13.49
N ALA A 172 8.72 9.66 13.70
CA ALA A 172 9.68 8.74 13.10
C ALA A 172 9.69 7.35 13.78
N LEU A 173 9.48 7.28 15.10
CA LEU A 173 9.35 6.02 15.83
C LEU A 173 8.05 5.27 15.52
N ASN A 174 6.97 6.00 15.28
CA ASN A 174 5.66 5.45 14.94
C ASN A 174 5.69 4.67 13.61
N PHE A 175 6.55 5.08 12.68
CA PHE A 175 6.74 4.38 11.42
C PHE A 175 7.52 3.04 11.55
N ALA A 176 8.00 2.69 12.76
CA ALA A 176 8.61 1.39 13.06
C ALA A 176 7.60 0.22 12.96
N GLY A 177 6.30 0.49 12.93
CA GLY A 177 5.25 -0.51 12.69
C GLY A 177 5.23 -1.13 11.29
N ASN A 178 6.06 -0.66 10.35
CA ASN A 178 6.03 -1.13 8.96
C ASN A 178 6.42 -2.59 8.73
N LEU A 179 7.13 -3.22 9.66
CA LEU A 179 7.49 -4.63 9.53
C LEU A 179 6.40 -5.58 10.04
N ALA A 180 5.37 -5.07 10.75
CA ALA A 180 4.23 -5.85 11.17
C ALA A 180 3.17 -5.96 10.05
N PRO A 181 2.43 -7.08 9.97
CA PRO A 181 1.31 -7.19 9.03
C PRO A 181 0.27 -6.10 9.26
N ALA A 182 -0.17 -5.45 8.19
CA ALA A 182 -1.26 -4.48 8.24
C ALA A 182 -2.59 -5.13 8.64
N PRO A 183 -3.42 -4.48 9.48
CA PRO A 183 -4.79 -4.90 9.72
C PRO A 183 -5.58 -5.04 8.40
N LEU A 184 -6.48 -6.02 8.37
CA LEU A 184 -7.41 -6.19 7.26
C LEU A 184 -8.70 -5.44 7.54
N ALA A 185 -9.11 -4.64 6.56
CA ALA A 185 -10.44 -4.08 6.46
C ALA A 185 -11.07 -4.54 5.13
N LEU A 186 -12.39 -4.63 5.11
CA LEU A 186 -13.16 -4.95 3.92
C LEU A 186 -14.27 -3.93 3.70
N HIS A 187 -14.67 -3.78 2.44
CA HIS A 187 -15.83 -3.01 2.03
C HIS A 187 -16.92 -3.96 1.51
N GLU A 188 -18.07 -3.93 2.14
CA GLU A 188 -19.24 -4.77 1.83
C GLU A 188 -19.97 -4.29 0.59
N ASN A 189 -20.36 -5.25 -0.26
CA ASN A 189 -21.09 -5.02 -1.50
C ASN A 189 -22.53 -4.54 -1.26
N ALA A 190 -22.83 -3.30 -1.63
CA ALA A 190 -24.18 -2.75 -1.54
C ALA A 190 -25.16 -3.22 -2.65
N PHE A 191 -24.66 -3.94 -3.67
CA PHE A 191 -25.46 -4.43 -4.81
C PHE A 191 -25.90 -5.89 -4.65
N THR A 192 -25.55 -6.55 -3.53
CA THR A 192 -26.02 -7.90 -3.23
C THR A 192 -27.51 -7.89 -2.91
N THR A 193 -28.26 -8.87 -3.44
CA THR A 193 -29.70 -9.02 -3.19
C THR A 193 -30.01 -9.84 -1.95
N LYS A 194 -29.01 -10.59 -1.44
CA LYS A 194 -29.12 -11.42 -0.25
C LYS A 194 -27.94 -11.15 0.68
N PRO A 195 -28.16 -11.07 2.01
CA PRO A 195 -27.05 -10.93 2.96
C PRO A 195 -26.04 -12.08 2.82
N ASP A 196 -24.75 -11.74 2.81
CA ASP A 196 -23.69 -12.76 2.83
C ASP A 196 -23.56 -13.36 4.24
N PRO A 197 -23.44 -14.69 4.37
CA PRO A 197 -23.42 -15.36 5.67
C PRO A 197 -22.22 -14.97 6.53
N TYR A 198 -21.08 -14.65 5.92
CA TYR A 198 -19.90 -14.21 6.67
C TYR A 198 -20.06 -12.77 7.15
N ILE A 199 -20.47 -11.86 6.26
CA ILE A 199 -20.69 -10.45 6.62
C ILE A 199 -21.75 -10.32 7.72
N SER A 200 -22.81 -11.13 7.69
CA SER A 200 -23.90 -11.11 8.68
C SER A 200 -23.44 -11.52 10.09
N GLN A 201 -22.26 -12.14 10.23
CA GLN A 201 -21.68 -12.55 11.51
C GLN A 201 -20.67 -11.53 12.05
N LEU A 202 -20.30 -10.53 11.26
CA LEU A 202 -19.38 -9.50 11.68
C LEU A 202 -20.05 -8.54 12.67
N VAL A 203 -19.22 -7.92 13.51
CA VAL A 203 -19.64 -6.78 14.33
C VAL A 203 -20.13 -5.63 13.43
N ALA A 204 -20.88 -4.69 14.01
CA ALA A 204 -21.36 -3.53 13.27
C ALA A 204 -20.20 -2.82 12.55
N PRO A 205 -20.41 -2.38 11.29
CA PRO A 205 -19.37 -1.74 10.51
C PRO A 205 -18.95 -0.41 11.15
N VAL A 206 -17.69 -0.03 10.96
CA VAL A 206 -17.12 1.22 11.50
C VAL A 206 -17.83 2.44 10.92
N PHE A 207 -18.20 2.37 9.64
CA PHE A 207 -19.09 3.28 8.93
C PHE A 207 -19.74 2.49 7.79
N PRO A 208 -20.80 2.98 7.13
CA PRO A 208 -21.57 2.20 6.16
C PRO A 208 -20.68 1.41 5.16
N GLY A 209 -20.80 0.08 5.21
CA GLY A 209 -20.06 -0.87 4.38
C GLY A 209 -18.63 -1.21 4.82
N CYS A 210 -17.98 -0.42 5.68
CA CYS A 210 -16.60 -0.67 6.10
C CYS A 210 -16.52 -1.51 7.38
N HIS A 211 -16.02 -2.74 7.27
CA HIS A 211 -15.81 -3.65 8.39
C HIS A 211 -14.31 -3.73 8.72
N ALA A 212 -13.95 -3.38 9.96
CA ALA A 212 -12.55 -3.27 10.35
C ALA A 212 -12.36 -3.23 11.89
N PRO A 213 -11.30 -3.86 12.44
CA PRO A 213 -10.47 -4.87 11.80
C PRO A 213 -11.23 -6.19 11.65
N VAL A 214 -10.89 -6.99 10.64
CA VAL A 214 -11.38 -8.37 10.49
C VAL A 214 -10.21 -9.36 10.52
N ASP A 215 -10.47 -10.58 10.96
CA ASP A 215 -9.45 -11.64 10.92
C ASP A 215 -9.18 -12.05 9.47
N ALA A 216 -7.96 -11.84 9.00
CA ALA A 216 -7.60 -12.07 7.60
C ALA A 216 -7.76 -13.53 7.16
N GLN A 217 -7.51 -14.48 8.05
CA GLN A 217 -7.57 -15.89 7.73
C GLN A 217 -9.01 -16.37 7.62
N VAL A 218 -9.83 -16.03 8.62
CA VAL A 218 -11.27 -16.36 8.61
C VAL A 218 -11.95 -15.66 7.44
N THR A 219 -11.60 -14.40 7.15
CA THR A 219 -12.15 -13.66 6.01
C THR A 219 -11.88 -14.38 4.70
N VAL A 220 -10.62 -14.73 4.41
CA VAL A 220 -10.27 -15.41 3.15
C VAL A 220 -10.89 -16.80 3.08
N ALA A 221 -10.83 -17.58 4.16
CA ALA A 221 -11.41 -18.92 4.21
C ALA A 221 -12.94 -18.93 4.04
N SER A 222 -13.61 -17.84 4.42
CA SER A 222 -15.06 -17.71 4.28
C SER A 222 -15.53 -17.70 2.82
N GLY A 223 -14.65 -17.44 1.85
CA GLY A 223 -15.01 -17.31 0.44
C GLY A 223 -15.68 -15.98 0.07
N VAL A 224 -15.66 -14.97 0.95
CA VAL A 224 -16.41 -13.71 0.78
C VAL A 224 -15.95 -12.93 -0.47
N PHE A 225 -14.65 -12.98 -0.80
CA PHE A 225 -14.10 -12.32 -1.97
C PHE A 225 -14.41 -13.09 -3.26
N GLU A 226 -14.43 -14.42 -3.20
CA GLU A 226 -14.80 -15.30 -4.31
C GLU A 226 -16.25 -15.09 -4.72
N ARG A 227 -17.14 -14.86 -3.76
CA ARG A 227 -18.55 -14.48 -3.98
C ARG A 227 -18.75 -13.02 -4.37
N ALA A 228 -17.69 -12.20 -4.37
CA ALA A 228 -17.76 -10.76 -4.58
C ALA A 228 -18.73 -10.02 -3.62
N ALA A 229 -18.94 -10.58 -2.43
CA ALA A 229 -19.76 -9.98 -1.36
C ALA A 229 -19.02 -8.85 -0.64
N ALA A 230 -17.70 -8.79 -0.78
CA ALA A 230 -16.88 -7.68 -0.31
C ALA A 230 -15.59 -7.56 -1.13
N VAL A 231 -14.86 -6.46 -0.92
CA VAL A 231 -13.48 -6.29 -1.37
C VAL A 231 -12.57 -5.95 -0.20
N ALA A 232 -11.34 -6.46 -0.20
CA ALA A 232 -10.32 -6.04 0.75
C ALA A 232 -9.84 -4.63 0.38
N SER A 233 -9.88 -3.70 1.33
CA SER A 233 -9.42 -2.32 1.14
C SER A 233 -9.04 -1.71 2.48
N ASP A 234 -7.94 -0.96 2.51
CA ASP A 234 -7.49 -0.25 3.70
C ASP A 234 -8.58 0.74 4.20
N LEU A 235 -8.75 0.88 5.52
CA LEU A 235 -9.78 1.73 6.11
C LEU A 235 -9.64 3.20 5.67
N ASN A 236 -8.42 3.73 5.62
CA ASN A 236 -8.19 5.14 5.23
C ASN A 236 -8.45 5.33 3.73
N ALA A 237 -8.08 4.35 2.90
CA ALA A 237 -8.45 4.35 1.48
C ALA A 237 -9.98 4.31 1.27
N GLN A 238 -10.72 3.54 2.09
CA GLN A 238 -12.18 3.53 2.06
C GLN A 238 -12.79 4.85 2.51
N LEU A 239 -12.24 5.52 3.53
CA LEU A 239 -12.68 6.85 3.96
C LEU A 239 -12.53 7.89 2.85
N ILE A 240 -11.38 7.91 2.17
CA ILE A 240 -11.12 8.84 1.05
C ILE A 240 -12.09 8.58 -0.10
N ALA A 241 -12.24 7.33 -0.53
CA ALA A 241 -13.19 6.97 -1.59
C ALA A 241 -14.64 7.30 -1.19
N THR A 242 -15.00 7.08 0.07
CA THR A 242 -16.31 7.50 0.59
C THR A 242 -16.45 9.01 0.47
N ALA A 243 -15.51 9.80 0.98
CA ALA A 243 -15.56 11.27 0.91
C ALA A 243 -15.64 11.81 -0.54
N ALA A 244 -15.01 11.14 -1.51
CA ALA A 244 -15.09 11.47 -2.95
C ALA A 244 -16.42 11.06 -3.62
N THR A 245 -17.34 10.43 -2.90
CA THR A 245 -18.62 9.98 -3.43
C THR A 245 -19.66 11.09 -3.37
N ARG A 246 -20.10 11.54 -4.56
CA ARG A 246 -21.08 12.59 -4.82
C ARG A 246 -22.07 12.15 -5.91
N PRO A 247 -23.29 12.70 -5.98
CA PRO A 247 -24.17 12.51 -7.12
C PRO A 247 -23.57 13.16 -8.39
N GLY A 248 -24.10 12.79 -9.55
CA GLY A 248 -23.70 13.35 -10.83
C GLY A 248 -22.57 12.58 -11.52
N SER A 249 -21.88 13.27 -12.41
CA SER A 249 -20.80 12.74 -13.24
C SER A 249 -19.47 12.71 -12.50
N CYS A 250 -18.71 11.63 -12.66
CA CYS A 250 -17.40 11.49 -12.03
C CYS A 250 -16.36 10.89 -12.96
N LEU A 251 -15.18 11.50 -12.97
CA LEU A 251 -13.95 10.96 -13.55
C LEU A 251 -13.02 10.50 -12.40
N GLU A 252 -12.78 9.20 -12.28
CA GLU A 252 -11.75 8.63 -11.41
C GLU A 252 -10.48 8.40 -12.22
N ILE A 253 -9.38 9.06 -11.87
CA ILE A 253 -8.06 8.91 -12.47
C ILE A 253 -7.20 8.03 -11.55
N GLY A 254 -6.54 7.03 -12.12
CA GLY A 254 -5.74 6.07 -11.36
C GLY A 254 -6.58 4.93 -10.75
N ALA A 255 -7.68 4.54 -11.41
CA ALA A 255 -8.64 3.58 -10.88
C ALA A 255 -8.06 2.18 -10.59
N GLY A 256 -6.93 1.83 -11.20
CA GLY A 256 -6.24 0.56 -10.97
C GLY A 256 -7.15 -0.63 -11.28
N ARG A 257 -7.23 -1.57 -10.32
CA ARG A 257 -8.12 -2.74 -10.41
C ARG A 257 -9.55 -2.46 -9.93
N GLY A 258 -9.91 -1.20 -9.70
CA GLY A 258 -11.27 -0.78 -9.34
C GLY A 258 -11.65 -0.93 -7.87
N THR A 259 -10.69 -0.94 -6.94
CA THR A 259 -11.04 -1.04 -5.50
C THR A 259 -11.75 0.23 -5.02
N LYS A 260 -11.26 1.43 -5.38
CA LYS A 260 -11.89 2.69 -4.99
C LYS A 260 -13.17 2.94 -5.81
N THR A 261 -13.17 2.61 -7.10
CA THR A 261 -14.39 2.50 -7.92
C THR A 261 -15.49 1.69 -7.23
N TYR A 262 -15.18 0.49 -6.75
CA TYR A 262 -16.12 -0.39 -6.06
C TYR A 262 -16.70 0.28 -4.81
N VAL A 263 -15.85 0.88 -3.97
CA VAL A 263 -16.26 1.58 -2.76
C VAL A 263 -17.20 2.74 -3.11
N MET A 264 -16.80 3.61 -4.05
CA MET A 264 -17.60 4.76 -4.45
C MET A 264 -18.97 4.36 -5.00
N MET A 265 -19.03 3.32 -5.83
CA MET A 265 -20.30 2.82 -6.36
C MET A 265 -21.18 2.20 -5.26
N CYS A 266 -20.59 1.47 -4.31
CA CYS A 266 -21.34 0.93 -3.17
C CYS A 266 -21.89 2.05 -2.28
N GLN A 267 -21.09 3.08 -2.00
CA GLN A 267 -21.56 4.22 -1.21
C GLN A 267 -22.66 4.99 -1.93
N ALA A 268 -22.50 5.28 -3.22
CA ALA A 268 -23.55 5.91 -4.03
C ALA A 268 -24.85 5.11 -3.99
N LYS A 269 -24.77 3.78 -4.10
CA LYS A 269 -25.94 2.90 -4.00
C LYS A 269 -26.61 2.95 -2.62
N ARG A 270 -25.83 2.97 -1.53
CA ARG A 270 -26.35 3.01 -0.15
C ARG A 270 -27.15 4.30 0.13
N VAL A 271 -26.68 5.43 -0.39
CA VAL A 271 -27.32 6.74 -0.17
C VAL A 271 -28.29 7.16 -1.27
N GLY A 272 -28.46 6.33 -2.31
CA GLY A 272 -29.37 6.60 -3.42
C GLY A 272 -28.89 7.68 -4.38
N TYR A 273 -27.59 7.92 -4.49
CA TYR A 273 -27.04 8.86 -5.47
C TYR A 273 -27.08 8.26 -6.88
N GLU A 274 -27.63 9.02 -7.83
CA GLU A 274 -27.42 8.79 -9.25
C GLU A 274 -26.00 9.24 -9.60
N ARG A 275 -25.13 8.28 -9.93
CA ARG A 275 -23.72 8.54 -10.24
C ARG A 275 -23.35 7.94 -11.59
N GLN A 276 -22.86 8.77 -12.50
CA GLN A 276 -22.29 8.35 -13.77
C GLN A 276 -20.77 8.31 -13.63
N HIS A 277 -20.18 7.13 -13.65
CA HIS A 277 -18.79 6.96 -13.26
C HIS A 277 -17.91 6.52 -14.43
N THR A 278 -16.86 7.28 -14.70
CA THR A 278 -15.82 6.98 -15.68
C THR A 278 -14.51 6.73 -14.94
N ALA A 279 -13.99 5.51 -15.03
CA ALA A 279 -12.75 5.07 -14.39
C ALA A 279 -11.61 5.00 -15.41
N LEU A 280 -10.55 5.77 -15.17
CA LEU A 280 -9.38 5.93 -16.03
C LEU A 280 -8.15 5.28 -15.38
N ASP A 281 -7.42 4.46 -16.13
CA ASP A 281 -6.05 4.03 -15.79
C ASP A 281 -5.19 3.97 -17.05
N LEU A 282 -3.88 4.18 -16.91
CA LEU A 282 -2.93 4.14 -18.02
C LEU A 282 -2.94 2.82 -18.80
N HIS A 283 -3.29 1.69 -18.16
CA HIS A 283 -3.15 0.36 -18.78
C HIS A 283 -4.51 -0.31 -19.04
N ASP A 284 -4.77 -0.68 -20.29
CA ASP A 284 -5.97 -1.43 -20.73
C ASP A 284 -6.26 -2.64 -19.82
N ARG A 285 -5.23 -3.43 -19.53
CA ARG A 285 -5.36 -4.64 -18.70
C ARG A 285 -5.90 -4.35 -17.29
N LYS A 286 -5.60 -3.17 -16.72
CA LYS A 286 -6.14 -2.79 -15.41
C LYS A 286 -7.60 -2.35 -15.53
N CYS A 287 -7.97 -1.64 -16.60
CA CYS A 287 -9.35 -1.30 -16.93
C CYS A 287 -10.21 -2.57 -17.09
N ASP A 288 -9.72 -3.58 -17.82
CA ASP A 288 -10.40 -4.88 -17.96
C ASP A 288 -10.59 -5.58 -16.61
N GLN A 289 -9.57 -5.54 -15.76
CA GLN A 289 -9.62 -6.12 -14.41
C GLN A 289 -10.61 -5.38 -13.50
N ASN A 290 -10.72 -4.05 -13.65
CA ASN A 290 -11.69 -3.21 -12.96
C ASN A 290 -13.12 -3.63 -13.37
N LEU A 291 -13.42 -3.62 -14.67
CA LEU A 291 -14.73 -4.06 -15.18
C LEU A 291 -15.06 -5.48 -14.72
N ALA A 292 -14.15 -6.44 -14.90
CA ALA A 292 -14.39 -7.82 -14.50
C ALA A 292 -14.74 -7.95 -13.00
N ARG A 293 -14.09 -7.17 -12.13
CA ARG A 293 -14.40 -7.13 -10.70
C ARG A 293 -15.78 -6.55 -10.43
N LEU A 294 -16.10 -5.41 -11.03
CA LEU A 294 -17.38 -4.72 -10.85
C LEU A 294 -18.55 -5.59 -11.35
N HIS A 295 -18.42 -6.16 -12.56
CA HIS A 295 -19.41 -7.06 -13.14
C HIS A 295 -19.63 -8.30 -12.27
N LYS A 296 -18.57 -8.91 -11.75
CA LYS A 296 -18.68 -10.05 -10.83
C LYS A 296 -19.46 -9.68 -9.55
N ALA A 297 -19.33 -8.44 -9.11
CA ALA A 297 -20.05 -7.90 -7.95
C ALA A 297 -21.47 -7.41 -8.25
N GLY A 298 -21.93 -7.48 -9.51
CA GLY A 298 -23.22 -6.95 -9.93
C GLY A 298 -23.26 -5.42 -10.01
N ILE A 299 -22.12 -4.75 -9.98
CA ILE A 299 -22.01 -3.29 -10.13
C ILE A 299 -21.99 -2.95 -11.61
N THR A 300 -23.00 -2.20 -12.05
CA THR A 300 -23.17 -1.76 -13.45
C THR A 300 -23.11 -0.24 -13.57
N GLY A 301 -22.98 0.29 -14.79
CA GLY A 301 -23.02 1.74 -15.03
C GLY A 301 -21.69 2.46 -14.86
N VAL A 302 -20.58 1.72 -14.74
CA VAL A 302 -19.22 2.26 -14.80
C VAL A 302 -18.67 2.12 -16.22
N ARG A 303 -18.12 3.19 -16.77
CA ARG A 303 -17.33 3.18 -18.01
C ARG A 303 -15.86 3.14 -17.64
N THR A 304 -15.05 2.42 -18.40
CA THR A 304 -13.58 2.49 -18.26
C THR A 304 -12.96 3.12 -19.50
N VAL A 305 -11.93 3.91 -19.29
CA VAL A 305 -11.11 4.52 -20.35
C VAL A 305 -9.66 4.26 -20.01
N SER A 306 -8.83 4.03 -21.01
CA SER A 306 -7.38 3.94 -20.83
C SER A 306 -6.67 5.06 -21.55
N GLY A 307 -5.57 5.55 -20.96
CA GLY A 307 -4.77 6.62 -21.52
C GLY A 307 -3.95 7.36 -20.48
N ASP A 308 -3.07 8.24 -20.95
CA ASP A 308 -2.26 9.09 -20.08
C ASP A 308 -3.09 10.24 -19.51
N ALA A 309 -3.15 10.30 -18.18
CA ALA A 309 -3.87 11.37 -17.48
C ALA A 309 -3.15 12.73 -17.56
N CYS A 310 -1.94 12.78 -18.11
CA CYS A 310 -1.26 14.03 -18.49
C CYS A 310 -1.75 14.58 -19.83
N GLU A 311 -2.59 13.85 -20.56
CA GLU A 311 -3.08 14.20 -21.89
C GLU A 311 -4.61 13.99 -21.96
N LEU A 312 -5.35 14.52 -20.96
CA LEU A 312 -6.78 14.23 -20.80
C LEU A 312 -7.63 14.68 -22.00
N ASP A 313 -7.20 15.71 -22.72
CA ASP A 313 -7.86 16.14 -23.95
C ASP A 313 -7.85 15.06 -25.04
N GLU A 314 -6.73 14.36 -25.20
CA GLU A 314 -6.63 13.23 -26.14
C GLU A 314 -7.47 12.05 -25.63
N VAL A 315 -7.31 11.69 -24.35
CA VAL A 315 -8.00 10.54 -23.74
C VAL A 315 -9.53 10.69 -23.77
N LEU A 316 -10.03 11.91 -23.58
CA LEU A 316 -11.46 12.21 -23.52
C LEU A 316 -12.02 12.76 -24.85
N THR A 317 -11.24 12.78 -25.93
CA THR A 317 -11.67 13.31 -27.24
C THR A 317 -13.01 12.72 -27.70
N SER A 318 -13.26 11.43 -27.47
CA SER A 318 -14.54 10.80 -27.83
C SER A 318 -15.72 11.35 -27.02
N PHE A 319 -15.50 11.68 -25.74
CA PHE A 319 -16.51 12.31 -24.89
C PHE A 319 -16.78 13.74 -25.34
N ASP A 320 -15.72 14.48 -25.67
CA ASP A 320 -15.80 15.86 -26.13
C ASP A 320 -16.55 15.95 -27.46
N ALA A 321 -16.24 15.05 -28.41
CA ALA A 321 -16.91 14.99 -29.69
C ALA A 321 -18.42 14.69 -29.55
N MET A 322 -18.82 13.88 -28.55
CA MET A 322 -20.24 13.60 -28.29
C MET A 322 -21.01 14.81 -27.76
N LEU A 323 -20.34 15.72 -27.03
CA LEU A 323 -20.96 16.91 -26.45
C LEU A 323 -20.78 18.17 -27.31
N GLY A 324 -19.82 18.17 -28.24
CA GLY A 324 -19.44 19.34 -29.03
C GLY A 324 -18.58 20.36 -28.26
N GLU A 325 -18.19 20.03 -27.04
CA GLU A 325 -17.35 20.83 -26.15
C GLU A 325 -16.64 19.92 -25.13
N PRO A 326 -15.58 20.38 -24.45
CA PRO A 326 -14.86 19.58 -23.47
C PRO A 326 -15.78 19.10 -22.33
N VAL A 327 -15.89 17.78 -22.15
CA VAL A 327 -16.67 17.19 -21.06
C VAL A 327 -16.15 17.68 -19.71
N LYS A 328 -17.07 18.06 -18.82
CA LYS A 328 -16.81 18.44 -17.43
C LYS A 328 -17.49 17.46 -16.49
N PHE A 329 -16.90 17.25 -15.32
CA PHE A 329 -17.39 16.33 -14.30
C PHE A 329 -17.72 17.07 -13.00
N ASP A 330 -18.78 16.63 -12.33
CA ASP A 330 -19.14 17.12 -10.98
C ASP A 330 -18.11 16.69 -9.93
N THR A 331 -17.38 15.62 -10.20
CA THR A 331 -16.26 15.16 -9.38
C THR A 331 -15.13 14.60 -10.25
N VAL A 332 -13.94 15.16 -10.13
CA VAL A 332 -12.71 14.53 -10.62
C VAL A 332 -11.94 14.01 -9.41
N PHE A 333 -11.76 12.69 -9.31
CA PHE A 333 -11.01 12.05 -8.22
C PHE A 333 -9.70 11.49 -8.77
N ILE A 334 -8.58 11.95 -8.25
CA ILE A 334 -7.24 11.47 -8.60
C ILE A 334 -6.71 10.60 -7.46
N ASP A 335 -6.54 9.31 -7.74
CA ASP A 335 -5.71 8.39 -6.96
C ASP A 335 -4.33 8.35 -7.62
N GLY A 336 -3.48 9.32 -7.26
CA GLY A 336 -2.29 9.65 -8.02
C GLY A 336 -1.19 8.57 -7.93
N PRO A 337 -0.38 8.37 -9.00
CA PRO A 337 0.85 7.60 -8.89
C PRO A 337 1.75 8.28 -7.85
N CYS A 338 2.20 7.52 -6.86
CA CYS A 338 3.00 8.03 -5.75
C CYS A 338 4.03 6.98 -5.31
N SER A 339 4.91 7.37 -4.39
CA SER A 339 5.96 6.53 -3.83
C SER A 339 5.43 5.29 -3.11
N GLY A 340 4.17 5.35 -2.67
CA GLY A 340 3.51 4.27 -1.90
C GLY A 340 4.11 4.07 -0.51
N THR A 341 4.84 5.07 0.00
CA THR A 341 5.54 5.03 1.29
C THR A 341 4.59 4.81 2.47
N GLY A 342 3.32 5.20 2.37
CA GLY A 342 2.29 4.87 3.37
C GLY A 342 1.86 3.40 3.39
N THR A 343 2.23 2.61 2.37
CA THR A 343 1.76 1.23 2.17
C THR A 343 2.88 0.19 2.26
N MET A 344 4.08 0.54 2.72
CA MET A 344 5.26 -0.35 2.68
C MET A 344 5.08 -1.68 3.42
N ARG A 345 4.27 -1.72 4.48
CA ARG A 345 3.89 -2.98 5.15
C ARG A 345 3.03 -3.92 4.27
N ARG A 346 2.31 -3.37 3.30
CA ARG A 346 1.59 -4.14 2.27
C ARG A 346 2.51 -4.44 1.08
N HIS A 347 3.40 -3.52 0.72
CA HIS A 347 4.31 -3.64 -0.41
C HIS A 347 5.77 -3.52 0.06
N PRO A 348 6.32 -4.59 0.67
CA PRO A 348 7.61 -4.55 1.36
C PRO A 348 8.79 -4.23 0.44
N GLU A 349 8.64 -4.35 -0.87
CA GLU A 349 9.71 -4.05 -1.82
C GLU A 349 9.87 -2.54 -2.08
N ILE A 350 8.89 -1.71 -1.74
CA ILE A 350 8.91 -0.25 -1.99
C ILE A 350 10.20 0.42 -1.46
N PRO A 351 10.61 0.25 -0.18
CA PRO A 351 11.79 0.93 0.36
C PRO A 351 13.06 0.74 -0.46
N TRP A 352 13.23 -0.44 -1.07
CA TRP A 352 14.46 -0.83 -1.76
C TRP A 352 14.38 -0.69 -3.29
N ARG A 353 13.20 -0.37 -3.84
CA ARG A 353 13.03 -0.01 -5.26
C ARG A 353 12.98 1.50 -5.48
N LEU A 354 12.54 2.25 -4.47
CA LEU A 354 12.40 3.69 -4.53
C LEU A 354 13.77 4.38 -4.46
N THR A 355 13.93 5.44 -5.24
CA THR A 355 15.07 6.36 -5.18
C THR A 355 14.64 7.67 -4.55
N GLU A 356 15.61 8.46 -4.08
CA GLU A 356 15.31 9.78 -3.50
C GLU A 356 14.72 10.76 -4.54
N ASN A 357 15.14 10.66 -5.80
CA ASN A 357 14.62 11.50 -6.89
C ASN A 357 13.15 11.20 -7.21
N ASP A 358 12.73 9.93 -7.09
CA ASP A 358 11.32 9.55 -7.29
C ASP A 358 10.41 10.37 -6.36
N VAL A 359 10.79 10.50 -5.09
CA VAL A 359 10.01 11.20 -4.06
C VAL A 359 10.13 12.71 -4.16
N THR A 360 11.34 13.22 -4.43
CA THR A 360 11.61 14.66 -4.34
C THR A 360 11.30 15.44 -5.60
N THR A 361 11.28 14.78 -6.75
CA THR A 361 11.20 15.46 -8.06
C THR A 361 10.22 14.78 -9.01
N ASP A 362 10.43 13.50 -9.33
CA ASP A 362 9.77 12.89 -10.49
C ASP A 362 8.28 12.67 -10.27
N LEU A 363 7.88 12.08 -9.13
CA LEU A 363 6.47 11.86 -8.80
C LEU A 363 5.73 13.17 -8.48
N PRO A 364 6.26 14.12 -7.68
CA PRO A 364 5.61 15.42 -7.48
C PRO A 364 5.34 16.17 -8.78
N LYS A 365 6.30 16.15 -9.72
CA LYS A 365 6.14 16.80 -11.02
C LYS A 365 5.01 16.15 -11.83
N LEU A 366 4.98 14.82 -11.88
CA LEU A 366 3.92 14.07 -12.56
C LEU A 366 2.54 14.36 -11.94
N GLN A 367 2.44 14.32 -10.61
CA GLN A 367 1.21 14.60 -9.86
C GLN A 367 0.69 16.02 -10.13
N LEU A 368 1.58 17.01 -10.15
CA LEU A 368 1.22 18.39 -10.47
C LEU A 368 0.70 18.53 -11.91
N THR A 369 1.33 17.89 -12.89
CA THR A 369 0.84 17.86 -14.27
C THR A 369 -0.56 17.27 -14.34
N MET A 370 -0.79 16.10 -13.72
CA MET A 370 -2.11 15.47 -13.69
C MET A 370 -3.17 16.35 -13.02
N LEU A 371 -2.83 17.08 -11.95
CA LEU A 371 -3.76 18.02 -11.31
C LEU A 371 -4.18 19.16 -12.23
N LYS A 372 -3.25 19.71 -13.00
CA LYS A 372 -3.53 20.79 -13.95
C LYS A 372 -4.44 20.34 -15.08
N GLU A 373 -4.16 19.19 -15.66
CA GLU A 373 -5.02 18.56 -16.68
C GLU A 373 -6.42 18.27 -16.12
N ALA A 374 -6.49 17.68 -14.93
CA ALA A 374 -7.74 17.34 -14.27
C ALA A 374 -8.59 18.57 -13.93
N ALA A 375 -7.96 19.69 -13.54
CA ALA A 375 -8.65 20.94 -13.21
C ALA A 375 -9.49 21.45 -14.37
N ALA A 376 -8.98 21.33 -15.61
CA ALA A 376 -9.71 21.68 -16.82
C ALA A 376 -10.93 20.77 -17.06
N ARG A 377 -11.10 19.66 -16.35
CA ARG A 377 -12.22 18.73 -16.49
C ARG A 377 -13.23 18.81 -15.34
N VAL A 378 -13.09 19.76 -14.42
CA VAL A 378 -14.04 19.98 -13.31
C VAL A 378 -15.12 20.99 -13.70
N ALA A 379 -16.39 20.65 -13.46
CA ALA A 379 -17.50 21.58 -13.64
C ALA A 379 -17.44 22.74 -12.64
N ALA A 380 -18.08 23.87 -12.93
CA ALA A 380 -18.24 24.95 -11.95
C ALA A 380 -19.05 24.44 -10.73
N GLY A 381 -18.59 24.70 -9.51
CA GLY A 381 -19.15 24.11 -8.29
C GLY A 381 -18.82 22.62 -8.07
N GLY A 382 -18.05 22.01 -8.98
CA GLY A 382 -17.56 20.63 -8.87
C GLY A 382 -16.37 20.50 -7.93
N GLU A 383 -15.98 19.25 -7.67
CA GLU A 383 -14.85 18.93 -6.78
C GLU A 383 -13.72 18.23 -7.51
N LEU A 384 -12.49 18.66 -7.22
CA LEU A 384 -11.26 17.96 -7.54
C LEU A 384 -10.70 17.35 -6.24
N ILE A 385 -10.72 16.04 -6.14
CA ILE A 385 -10.21 15.31 -4.98
C ILE A 385 -8.86 14.69 -5.35
N TYR A 386 -7.80 15.10 -4.69
CA TYR A 386 -6.44 14.60 -4.89
C TYR A 386 -6.05 13.69 -3.74
N ALA A 387 -5.68 12.45 -4.00
CA ALA A 387 -5.25 11.49 -3.00
C ALA A 387 -3.98 10.75 -3.40
N THR A 388 -3.17 10.42 -2.40
CA THR A 388 -2.00 9.57 -2.53
C THR A 388 -1.97 8.54 -1.41
N CYS A 389 -1.10 7.54 -1.55
CA CYS A 389 -0.70 6.67 -0.45
C CYS A 389 0.75 6.94 -0.02
N SER A 390 1.16 8.21 -0.10
CA SER A 390 2.44 8.72 0.39
C SER A 390 2.27 9.42 1.75
N VAL A 391 3.35 9.40 2.53
CA VAL A 391 3.46 10.15 3.80
C VAL A 391 4.34 11.40 3.68
N PHE A 392 4.82 11.72 2.48
CA PHE A 392 5.76 12.81 2.25
C PHE A 392 5.08 14.08 1.74
N ASP A 393 5.45 15.22 2.33
CA ASP A 393 4.91 16.53 1.96
C ASP A 393 5.18 16.90 0.50
N GLU A 394 6.30 16.44 -0.06
CA GLU A 394 6.67 16.68 -1.46
C GLU A 394 5.62 16.16 -2.44
N GLU A 395 5.00 15.02 -2.16
CA GLU A 395 3.95 14.43 -3.00
C GLU A 395 2.55 14.91 -2.60
N ASN A 396 2.44 15.55 -1.43
CA ASN A 396 1.18 15.85 -0.77
C ASN A 396 0.95 17.35 -0.71
N THR A 397 1.26 17.98 0.42
CA THR A 397 1.03 19.40 0.69
C THR A 397 1.69 20.30 -0.35
N GLN A 398 2.93 20.01 -0.74
CA GLN A 398 3.69 20.86 -1.68
C GLN A 398 3.10 20.80 -3.11
N VAL A 399 2.60 19.64 -3.55
CA VAL A 399 1.91 19.51 -4.84
C VAL A 399 0.60 20.31 -4.84
N VAL A 400 -0.18 20.22 -3.76
CA VAL A 400 -1.41 21.01 -3.60
C VAL A 400 -1.12 22.51 -3.61
N ASP A 401 -0.07 22.94 -2.89
CA ASP A 401 0.34 24.34 -2.85
C ASP A 401 0.83 24.84 -4.22
N ALA A 402 1.62 24.03 -4.93
CA ALA A 402 2.07 24.34 -6.28
C ALA A 402 0.89 24.44 -7.27
N PHE A 403 -0.10 23.56 -7.14
CA PHE A 403 -1.32 23.61 -7.95
C PHE A 403 -2.14 24.87 -7.68
N LEU A 404 -2.44 25.19 -6.41
CA LEU A 404 -3.23 26.37 -6.05
C LEU A 404 -2.56 27.70 -6.46
N ASN A 405 -1.22 27.73 -6.52
CA ASN A 405 -0.47 28.90 -7.00
C ASN A 405 -0.31 28.95 -8.53
N SER A 406 -0.80 27.95 -9.26
CA SER A 406 -0.76 27.92 -10.72
C SER A 406 -1.98 28.59 -11.34
N PRO A 407 -1.92 29.04 -12.61
CA PRO A 407 -3.09 29.57 -13.32
C PRO A 407 -4.28 28.62 -13.33
N GLU A 408 -4.03 27.31 -13.48
CA GLU A 408 -5.05 26.27 -13.52
C GLU A 408 -5.74 26.08 -12.16
N GLY A 409 -5.03 26.32 -11.05
CA GLY A 409 -5.57 26.23 -9.69
C GLY A 409 -6.23 27.50 -9.15
N ALA A 410 -6.12 28.64 -9.86
CA ALA A 410 -6.62 29.93 -9.38
C ALA A 410 -8.14 29.96 -9.13
N GLY A 411 -8.90 29.12 -9.85
CA GLY A 411 -10.35 28.96 -9.67
C GLY A 411 -10.76 28.04 -8.51
N PHE A 412 -9.80 27.41 -7.82
CA PHE A 412 -10.07 26.42 -6.78
C PHE A 412 -9.82 26.98 -5.37
N SER A 413 -10.63 26.55 -4.40
CA SER A 413 -10.26 26.64 -2.98
C SER A 413 -10.08 25.28 -2.35
N LEU A 414 -9.14 25.22 -1.41
CA LEU A 414 -9.02 24.09 -0.51
C LEU A 414 -10.15 24.14 0.52
N GLU A 415 -10.91 23.06 0.62
CA GLU A 415 -12.00 22.90 1.59
C GLU A 415 -11.76 21.67 2.48
N PRO A 416 -12.26 21.66 3.73
CA PRO A 416 -12.14 20.49 4.59
C PRO A 416 -12.77 19.24 3.95
N LEU A 417 -12.01 18.13 3.94
CA LEU A 417 -12.49 16.81 3.57
C LEU A 417 -13.69 16.35 4.43
N SER A 418 -13.70 16.64 5.75
CA SER A 418 -14.88 16.37 6.60
C SER A 418 -16.13 17.16 6.22
N GLY A 419 -16.01 18.15 5.33
CA GLY A 419 -17.11 18.87 4.70
C GLY A 419 -17.65 18.21 3.43
N ALA A 420 -17.13 17.04 3.02
CA ALA A 420 -17.65 16.30 1.87
C ALA A 420 -19.13 15.97 2.04
N GLN A 421 -19.89 16.03 0.94
CA GLN A 421 -21.37 15.97 0.95
C GLN A 421 -21.90 14.71 1.65
N ILE A 422 -21.38 13.54 1.29
CA ILE A 422 -21.84 12.26 1.87
C ILE A 422 -21.49 12.14 3.37
N LEU A 423 -20.42 12.80 3.83
CA LEU A 423 -20.04 12.81 5.24
C LEU A 423 -20.95 13.71 6.09
N GLN A 424 -21.84 14.50 5.48
CA GLN A 424 -22.84 15.29 6.21
C GLN A 424 -24.11 14.49 6.53
N LEU A 425 -24.23 13.26 6.01
CA LEU A 425 -25.35 12.39 6.29
C LEU A 425 -25.19 11.72 7.68
N PRO A 426 -26.26 11.58 8.48
CA PRO A 426 -26.17 11.06 9.86
C PRO A 426 -25.50 9.68 9.97
N GLU A 427 -25.75 8.78 9.02
CA GLU A 427 -25.17 7.44 9.00
C GLU A 427 -23.65 7.43 8.76
N PHE A 428 -23.07 8.54 8.32
CA PHE A 428 -21.62 8.73 8.12
C PHE A 428 -20.95 9.56 9.23
N ASP A 429 -21.65 9.87 10.33
CA ASP A 429 -21.07 10.63 11.46
C ASP A 429 -19.75 10.05 11.98
N GLN A 430 -19.64 8.73 12.04
CA GLN A 430 -18.41 8.07 12.47
C GLN A 430 -17.28 8.21 11.44
N ALA A 431 -17.59 8.13 10.14
CA ALA A 431 -16.63 8.40 9.08
C ALA A 431 -16.15 9.86 9.12
N LYS A 432 -17.07 10.82 9.30
CA LYS A 432 -16.74 12.23 9.47
C LYS A 432 -15.80 12.45 10.65
N LYS A 433 -16.09 11.86 11.83
CA LYS A 433 -15.19 11.93 13.00
C LYS A 433 -13.80 11.37 12.70
N LEU A 434 -13.73 10.22 12.02
CA LEU A 434 -12.46 9.60 11.63
C LEU A 434 -11.64 10.45 10.65
N VAL A 435 -12.32 11.15 9.74
CA VAL A 435 -11.68 12.13 8.85
C VAL A 435 -11.21 13.35 9.65
N SER A 436 -12.07 13.95 10.48
CA SER A 436 -11.75 15.16 11.24
C SER A 436 -10.54 15.01 12.14
N VAL A 437 -10.36 13.87 12.83
CA VAL A 437 -9.18 13.64 13.69
C VAL A 437 -7.86 13.46 12.91
N ARG A 438 -7.93 13.29 11.59
CA ARG A 438 -6.79 13.15 10.67
C ARG A 438 -6.62 14.37 9.76
N GLN A 439 -7.41 15.41 9.97
CA GLN A 439 -7.29 16.66 9.22
C GLN A 439 -6.45 17.67 10.00
N ASN A 440 -5.63 18.44 9.28
CA ASN A 440 -5.01 19.63 9.83
C ASN A 440 -5.94 20.85 9.72
N ASP A 441 -5.49 22.00 10.23
CA ASP A 441 -6.26 23.26 10.24
C ASP A 441 -6.59 23.79 8.84
N ARG A 442 -5.85 23.35 7.81
CA ARG A 442 -6.11 23.67 6.40
C ARG A 442 -7.19 22.77 5.77
N GLY A 443 -7.64 21.73 6.48
CA GLY A 443 -8.59 20.75 5.97
C GLY A 443 -7.97 19.59 5.18
N LEU A 444 -6.64 19.48 5.12
CA LEU A 444 -5.93 18.38 4.47
C LEU A 444 -5.97 17.13 5.36
N PHE A 445 -6.36 16.00 4.80
CA PHE A 445 -6.34 14.71 5.49
C PHE A 445 -4.96 14.06 5.35
N GLN A 446 -4.36 13.64 6.46
CA GLN A 446 -3.16 12.80 6.48
C GLN A 446 -3.32 11.69 7.52
N SER A 447 -2.94 10.49 7.12
CA SER A 447 -2.80 9.33 8.01
C SER A 447 -1.41 8.73 7.85
N VAL A 448 -0.95 8.06 8.90
CA VAL A 448 0.34 7.40 8.95
C VAL A 448 0.22 6.10 9.75
N PRO A 449 0.94 5.04 9.36
CA PRO A 449 0.98 3.82 10.15
C PRO A 449 1.87 4.08 11.37
N VAL A 450 1.28 4.07 12.57
CA VAL A 450 1.95 4.41 13.84
C VAL A 450 2.22 3.20 14.74
N ASN A 451 1.47 2.12 14.56
CA ASN A 451 1.58 0.89 15.33
C ASN A 451 0.95 -0.30 14.59
N VAL A 452 0.94 -1.48 15.22
CA VAL A 452 0.42 -2.72 14.61
C VAL A 452 -1.07 -2.67 14.28
N ASP A 453 -1.85 -1.86 15.01
CA ASP A 453 -3.31 -1.74 14.84
C ASP A 453 -3.70 -0.58 13.91
N SER A 454 -2.75 0.26 13.52
CA SER A 454 -2.97 1.40 12.65
C SER A 454 -3.22 0.97 11.19
N TYR A 455 -3.88 1.83 10.42
CA TYR A 455 -4.11 1.64 8.98
C TYR A 455 -3.00 2.31 8.15
N ASP A 456 -3.02 2.10 6.83
CA ASP A 456 -1.96 2.61 5.95
C ASP A 456 -1.89 4.14 5.94
N GLY A 457 -0.73 4.65 5.54
CA GLY A 457 -0.53 6.07 5.33
C GLY A 457 -1.17 6.54 4.04
N HIS A 458 -1.98 7.58 4.15
CA HIS A 458 -2.72 8.18 3.04
C HIS A 458 -2.83 9.69 3.22
N PHE A 459 -2.90 10.38 2.10
CA PHE A 459 -3.18 11.81 2.01
C PHE A 459 -4.40 12.06 1.15
N CYS A 460 -5.16 13.11 1.47
CA CYS A 460 -6.23 13.60 0.61
C CYS A 460 -6.45 15.11 0.77
N ALA A 461 -6.57 15.80 -0.37
CA ALA A 461 -6.99 17.19 -0.48
C ALA A 461 -8.31 17.28 -1.25
N ARG A 462 -9.23 18.11 -0.77
CA ARG A 462 -10.51 18.41 -1.41
C ARG A 462 -10.50 19.84 -1.92
N LEU A 463 -10.56 20.00 -3.23
CA LEU A 463 -10.50 21.29 -3.91
C LEU A 463 -11.88 21.55 -4.56
N VAL A 464 -12.47 22.71 -4.32
CA VAL A 464 -13.77 23.09 -4.87
C VAL A 464 -13.57 24.16 -5.94
N HIS A 465 -14.14 23.94 -7.13
CA HIS A 465 -14.10 24.90 -8.22
C HIS A 465 -15.17 25.99 -8.00
N LYS A 466 -14.75 27.25 -7.88
CA LYS A 466 -15.61 28.37 -7.52
C LYS A 466 -16.46 28.91 -8.66
#